data_AF-A0A1M5KVF9-F1
#
_entry.id   AF-A0A1M5KVF9-F1
#
_cell.length_a   1.000
_cell.length_b   1.000
_cell.length_c   1.000
_cell.angle_alpha   90.00
_cell.angle_beta   90.00
_cell.angle_gamma   90.00
#
_symmetry.space_group_name_H-M   'P 1'
#
loop_
_entity.id
_entity.type
_entity.pdbx_description
1 polymer ?
#
loop_
_entity_poly.entity_id
_entity_poly.type
_entity_poly.pdbx_seq_one_letter_code
_entity_poly.pdbx_strand_id
1 'polypeptide(L)' 'MGTDMGNNIYKIRLAIASKNKGKSGGARVMSFVKVTGTQVLLFSIYNKGDKDSISDNEIDDLLKDYI' A
#
# COMPACT_ATOMS: atom_id res chain seq x y z
N MET A 1 -6.90 4.53 9.20
CA MET A 1 -6.45 3.20 9.65
C MET A 1 -6.24 2.33 8.42
N GLY A 2 -5.24 1.46 8.44
CA GLY A 2 -4.95 0.55 7.32
C GLY A 2 -5.96 -0.59 7.26
N THR A 3 -6.27 -1.05 6.04
CA THR A 3 -7.06 -2.26 5.81
C THR A 3 -6.10 -3.42 5.60
N ASP A 4 -6.23 -4.47 6.39
CA ASP A 4 -5.45 -5.71 6.24
C ASP A 4 -5.73 -6.37 4.88
N MET A 5 -4.68 -6.84 4.22
CA MET A 5 -4.71 -7.56 2.94
C MET A 5 -4.10 -8.96 3.03
N GLY A 6 -3.75 -9.44 4.22
CA GLY A 6 -2.97 -10.66 4.41
C GLY A 6 -1.46 -10.42 4.32
N ASN A 7 -0.65 -11.43 4.65
CA ASN A 7 0.81 -11.38 4.60
C ASN A 7 1.46 -10.19 5.35
N ASN A 8 0.83 -9.70 6.44
CA ASN A 8 1.26 -8.48 7.16
C ASN A 8 1.30 -7.22 6.28
N ILE A 9 0.51 -7.20 5.20
CA ILE A 9 0.36 -6.05 4.32
C ILE A 9 -0.89 -5.28 4.67
N TYR A 10 -0.75 -3.96 4.76
CA TYR A 10 -1.85 -3.04 5.07
C TYR A 10 -2.00 -1.99 3.99
N LYS A 11 -3.23 -1.76 3.54
CA LYS A 11 -3.61 -0.73 2.58
C LYS A 11 -4.10 0.53 3.29
N ILE A 12 -3.41 1.64 3.06
CA ILE A 12 -3.72 2.95 3.63
C ILE A 12 -4.19 3.88 2.51
N ARG A 13 -5.36 4.50 2.70
CA ARG A 13 -5.91 5.49 1.77
C ARG A 13 -5.52 6.89 2.21
N LEU A 14 -4.66 7.55 1.43
CA LEU A 14 -4.17 8.90 1.69
C LEU A 14 -4.97 9.91 0.88
N ALA A 15 -5.49 10.95 1.53
CA ALA A 15 -6.03 12.11 0.82
C ALA A 15 -4.86 12.99 0.36
N ILE A 16 -4.92 13.48 -0.89
CA ILE A 16 -3.97 14.47 -1.40
C ILE A 16 -4.74 15.77 -1.57
N ALA A 17 -4.44 16.77 -0.73
CA ALA A 17 -5.20 18.02 -0.65
C ALA A 17 -5.26 18.76 -1.99
N SER A 18 -4.13 18.85 -2.70
CA SER A 18 -4.04 19.51 -4.01
C SER A 18 -4.91 18.87 -5.10
N LYS A 19 -5.38 17.64 -4.91
CA LYS A 19 -6.28 16.97 -5.87
C LYS A 19 -7.75 17.32 -5.66
N ASN A 20 -8.14 17.83 -4.49
CA ASN A 20 -9.53 18.17 -4.13
C ASN A 20 -10.57 17.07 -4.43
N LYS A 21 -10.18 15.79 -4.27
CA LYS A 21 -11.02 14.60 -4.51
C LYS A 21 -11.17 13.70 -3.27
N GLY A 22 -10.71 14.16 -2.11
CA GLY A 22 -10.68 13.36 -0.88
C GLY A 22 -9.86 12.07 -1.00
N LYS A 23 -10.13 11.10 -0.12
CA LYS A 23 -9.43 9.78 -0.11
C LYS A 23 -9.79 8.89 -1.31
N SER A 24 -10.88 9.18 -2.03
CA SER A 24 -11.28 8.40 -3.20
C SER A 24 -10.45 8.73 -4.43
N GLY A 25 -9.90 9.95 -4.55
CA GLY A 25 -9.00 10.35 -5.65
C GLY A 25 -7.54 10.61 -5.26
N GLY A 26 -7.16 10.28 -4.01
CA GLY A 26 -5.80 10.44 -3.51
C GLY A 26 -4.88 9.24 -3.80
N ALA A 27 -3.87 9.04 -2.94
CA ALA A 27 -2.93 7.92 -3.05
C ALA A 27 -3.36 6.70 -2.24
N ARG A 28 -2.85 5.53 -2.66
CA ARG A 28 -2.88 4.28 -1.92
C ARG A 28 -1.44 3.96 -1.53
N VAL A 29 -1.25 3.71 -0.24
CA VAL A 29 -0.01 3.24 0.32
C VAL A 29 -0.23 1.79 0.74
N MET A 30 0.67 0.91 0.37
CA MET A 30 0.74 -0.44 0.88
C MET A 30 2.00 -0.57 1.71
N SER A 31 1.84 -0.90 2.98
CA SER A 31 2.94 -1.13 3.92
C SER A 31 3.04 -2.61 4.23
N PHE A 32 4.25 -3.16 4.20
CA PHE A 32 4.53 -4.51 4.66
C PHE A 32 5.27 -4.41 6.00
N VAL A 33 4.60 -4.82 7.08
CA VAL A 33 5.19 -4.71 8.41
C VAL A 33 5.92 -6.02 8.74
N LYS A 34 7.19 -6.10 8.32
CA LYS A 34 8.12 -7.13 8.81
C LYS A 34 8.90 -6.56 9.98
N VAL A 35 8.50 -6.94 11.19
CA VAL A 35 9.20 -6.51 12.42
C VAL A 35 10.46 -7.35 12.60
N THR A 36 11.55 -6.96 11.95
CA THR A 36 12.91 -7.41 12.29
C THR A 36 13.55 -6.36 13.19
N GLY A 37 13.39 -6.51 14.50
CA GLY A 37 13.77 -5.46 15.46
C GLY A 37 12.80 -4.27 15.40
N THR A 38 13.25 -3.12 14.89
CA THR A 38 12.49 -1.84 14.89
C THR A 38 12.19 -1.26 13.50
N GLN A 39 12.45 -2.02 12.43
CA GLN A 39 12.27 -1.52 11.06
C GLN A 39 10.87 -1.79 10.51
N VAL A 40 10.32 -0.81 9.79
CA VAL A 40 9.06 -0.92 9.03
C VAL A 40 9.39 -0.70 7.56
N LEU A 41 9.03 -1.66 6.70
CA LEU A 41 9.30 -1.60 5.27
C LEU A 41 8.06 -1.08 4.52
N LEU A 42 8.27 -0.05 3.70
CA LEU A 42 7.24 0.44 2.80
C LEU A 42 7.26 -0.41 1.52
N PHE A 43 6.16 -1.10 1.23
CA PHE A 43 6.08 -2.03 0.12
C PHE A 43 5.81 -1.31 -1.20
N SER A 44 4.82 -0.41 -1.24
CA SER A 44 4.48 0.33 -2.45
C SER A 44 3.67 1.59 -2.14
N ILE A 45 3.84 2.62 -2.96
CA ILE A 45 2.97 3.80 -2.96
C ILE A 45 2.57 4.10 -4.41
N TYR A 46 1.27 4.29 -4.63
CA TYR A 46 0.75 4.63 -5.94
C TYR A 46 -0.42 5.59 -5.84
N ASN A 47 -0.61 6.35 -6.91
CA ASN A 47 -1.69 7.31 -7.03
C ASN A 47 -2.88 6.65 -7.75
N LYS A 48 -4.11 6.84 -7.24
CA LYS A 48 -5.31 6.24 -7.85
C LYS A 48 -5.51 6.63 -9.30
N GLY A 49 -5.16 7.88 -9.64
CA GLY A 49 -5.31 8.38 -11.00
C GLY A 49 -4.49 7.60 -12.03
N ASP A 50 -3.42 6.95 -11.58
CA ASP A 50 -2.47 6.24 -12.45
C ASP A 50 -2.68 4.71 -12.36
N LYS A 51 -3.06 4.20 -11.18
CA LYS A 51 -3.37 2.79 -10.95
C LYS A 51 -4.49 2.63 -9.92
N ASP A 52 -5.57 1.94 -10.28
CA ASP A 52 -6.77 1.82 -9.43
C ASP A 52 -6.56 0.88 -8.23
N SER A 53 -5.96 -0.28 -8.51
CA SER A 53 -5.62 -1.32 -7.53
C SER A 53 -4.35 -2.07 -7.92
N ILE A 54 -3.74 -2.72 -6.94
CA ILE A 54 -2.77 -3.82 -7.14
C ILE A 54 -3.53 -5.11 -6.81
N SER A 55 -3.43 -6.10 -7.68
CA SER A 55 -4.04 -7.42 -7.50
C SER A 55 -3.26 -8.27 -6.49
N ASP A 56 -3.90 -9.31 -5.95
CA ASP A 56 -3.25 -10.22 -4.98
C ASP A 56 -2.05 -10.94 -5.61
N ASN A 57 -2.15 -11.36 -6.88
CA ASN A 57 -1.03 -11.97 -7.60
C ASN A 57 0.18 -11.04 -7.74
N GLU A 58 -0.05 -9.75 -8.04
CA GLU A 58 1.04 -8.77 -8.11
C GLU A 58 1.69 -8.55 -6.74
N ILE A 59 0.91 -8.63 -5.66
CA ILE A 59 1.42 -8.54 -4.29
C ILE A 59 2.31 -9.74 -3.98
N ASP A 60 1.86 -10.95 -4.31
CA ASP A 60 2.62 -12.18 -4.10
C ASP A 60 3.92 -12.18 -4.90
N ASP A 61 3.88 -11.75 -6.16
CA ASP A 61 5.07 -11.63 -7.01
C ASP A 61 6.08 -10.62 -6.45
N LEU A 62 5.62 -9.46 -5.97
CA LEU A 62 6.48 -8.45 -5.34
C LEU A 62 7.05 -8.90 -3.99
N LEU A 63 6.39 -9.83 -3.29
CA LEU A 63 6.84 -10.35 -2.00
C LEU A 63 7.86 -11.50 -2.13
N LYS A 64 7.92 -12.19 -3.27
CA LYS A 64 8.82 -13.35 -3.48
C LYS A 64 10.29 -13.07 -3.12
N ASP A 65 10.76 -11.85 -3.33
CA ASP A 65 12.15 -11.48 -3.07
C ASP A 65 12.43 -11.06 -1.61
N TYR A 66 11.40 -10.93 -0.78
CA TYR A 66 11.49 -10.40 0.61
C TYR A 66 11.13 -11.42 1.70
N ILE A 67 10.50 -12.54 1.32
CA ILE A 67 10.14 -13.68 2.18
C ILE A 67 11.21 -14.77 1.99
#